data_AF-A0A8P4K470-F1
#
_entry.id   AF-A0A8P4K470-F1
#
_cell.length_a   1.000
_cell.length_b   1.000
_cell.length_c   1.000
_cell.angle_alpha   90.00
_cell.angle_beta   90.00
_cell.angle_gamma   90.00
#
_symmetry.space_group_name_H-M   'P 1'
#
loop_
_entity.id
_entity.type
_entity.pdbx_description
1 polymer ?
#
loop_
_entity_poly.entity_id
_entity_poly.type
_entity_poly.pdbx_seq_one_letter_code
_entity_poly.pdbx_strand_id
1 'polypeptide(L)'
;MATDILKEQYNNLQEENDQYKKLISQQRDHLVSLDQEITAVESRIQQKLTVPGGIFKQQGKHSRHKKHIRSLENKLNQVTIKFDEILCGNMDYRKDIAHMLQQKDLGCKIKTNFNRQIASQQSMMEKLGSKCTLAFRQRSEAESRTLEVRKCIEVESNHFIKRQMQLKIVIDHDAKLHSFMERKLQEIIPLEDDEDYKKKSAEKQQQHQNAANMLEMYMQGHSTLVEVIGERDLRQISQVFMDKEQKNFTHIGYINELHNKRNIMKNRTNKLKGDILLLEQENEGRNEQTKSQLEDLESELQKNSHLADTLEQQCSVIQITLDQLRTAINVLFDEITHKSVTVTFDNIVHCISILEECISDLLIQANDVDDEQMQQPPHNLLLSNSDLLPGNSTKSTSRSLKSA
;
A
#
# COMPACT_ATOMS: atom_id res chain seq x y z
N MET A 1 55.09 -118.60 -68.98
CA MET A 1 53.80 -117.98 -68.64
C MET A 1 53.56 -117.84 -67.13
N ALA A 2 54.02 -118.75 -66.25
CA ALA A 2 53.86 -118.58 -64.80
C ALA A 2 54.84 -117.57 -64.14
N THR A 3 56.00 -117.33 -64.74
CA THR A 3 57.05 -116.42 -64.21
C THR A 3 56.78 -114.94 -64.47
N ASP A 4 56.06 -114.59 -65.54
CA ASP A 4 55.74 -113.18 -65.85
C ASP A 4 54.57 -112.68 -64.97
N ILE A 5 53.60 -113.54 -64.67
CA ILE A 5 52.48 -113.21 -63.76
C ILE A 5 52.99 -112.94 -62.34
N LEU A 6 53.98 -113.70 -61.86
CA LEU A 6 54.56 -113.50 -60.52
C LEU A 6 55.37 -112.19 -60.44
N LYS A 7 56.02 -111.81 -61.53
CA LYS A 7 56.84 -110.58 -61.63
C LYS A 7 55.95 -109.34 -61.72
N GLU A 8 54.83 -109.44 -62.43
CA GLU A 8 53.79 -108.41 -62.49
C GLU A 8 53.09 -108.26 -61.13
N GLN A 9 52.77 -109.37 -60.44
CA GLN A 9 52.26 -109.32 -59.06
C GLN A 9 53.26 -108.70 -58.08
N TYR A 10 54.56 -109.00 -58.18
CA TYR A 10 55.60 -108.39 -57.35
C TYR A 10 55.73 -106.88 -57.60
N ASN A 11 55.73 -106.46 -58.87
CA ASN A 11 55.80 -105.03 -59.22
C ASN A 11 54.55 -104.28 -58.74
N ASN A 12 53.35 -104.84 -58.93
CA ASN A 12 52.11 -104.25 -58.42
C ASN A 12 52.13 -104.12 -56.89
N LEU A 13 52.60 -105.15 -56.16
CA LEU A 13 52.71 -105.11 -54.71
C LEU A 13 53.75 -104.09 -54.23
N GLN A 14 54.83 -103.89 -55.00
CA GLN A 14 55.86 -102.90 -54.71
C GLN A 14 55.37 -101.47 -54.98
N GLU A 15 54.62 -101.25 -56.06
CA GLU A 15 53.93 -99.99 -56.32
C GLU A 15 52.89 -99.69 -55.23
N GLU A 16 52.12 -100.68 -54.79
CA GLU A 16 51.19 -100.53 -53.67
C GLU A 16 51.94 -100.17 -52.38
N ASN A 17 53.07 -100.82 -52.10
CA ASN A 17 53.90 -100.54 -50.94
C ASN A 17 54.47 -99.11 -50.96
N ASP A 18 54.92 -98.65 -52.13
CA ASP A 18 55.44 -97.29 -52.30
C ASP A 18 54.33 -96.24 -52.24
N GLN A 19 53.11 -96.56 -52.70
CA GLN A 19 51.91 -95.75 -52.48
C GLN A 19 51.55 -95.65 -51.00
N TYR A 20 51.55 -96.77 -50.25
CA TYR A 20 51.32 -96.76 -48.80
C TYR A 20 52.41 -95.98 -48.06
N LYS A 21 53.69 -96.11 -48.44
CA LYS A 21 54.77 -95.30 -47.86
C LYS A 21 54.56 -93.80 -48.10
N LYS A 22 54.14 -93.43 -49.31
CA LYS A 22 53.83 -92.02 -49.65
C LYS A 22 52.65 -91.51 -48.83
N LEU A 23 51.60 -92.30 -48.67
CA LEU A 23 50.45 -91.95 -47.83
C LEU A 23 50.84 -91.81 -46.36
N ILE A 24 51.66 -92.72 -45.83
CA ILE A 24 52.20 -92.65 -44.47
C ILE A 24 53.04 -91.38 -44.28
N SER A 25 53.85 -90.99 -45.28
CA SER A 25 54.61 -89.74 -45.24
C SER A 25 53.70 -88.52 -45.18
N GLN A 26 52.68 -88.46 -46.05
CA GLN A 26 51.71 -87.35 -46.06
C GLN A 26 50.92 -87.25 -44.74
N GLN A 27 50.51 -88.38 -44.18
CA GLN A 27 49.83 -88.42 -42.88
C GLN A 27 50.75 -87.96 -41.74
N ARG A 28 52.04 -88.32 -41.77
CA ARG A 28 53.02 -87.83 -40.80
C ARG A 28 53.22 -86.31 -40.90
N ASP A 29 53.32 -85.78 -42.11
CA ASP A 29 53.45 -84.32 -42.31
C ASP A 29 52.20 -83.58 -41.80
N HIS A 30 51.01 -84.16 -42.02
CA HIS A 30 49.77 -83.60 -41.48
C HIS A 30 49.72 -83.64 -39.96
N LEU A 31 50.16 -84.74 -39.32
CA LEU A 31 50.26 -84.83 -37.86
C LEU A 31 51.23 -83.79 -37.29
N VAL A 32 52.37 -83.57 -37.94
CA VAL A 32 53.32 -82.53 -37.52
C VAL A 32 52.71 -81.13 -37.62
N SER A 33 51.97 -80.85 -38.70
CA SER A 33 51.24 -79.59 -38.82
C SER A 33 50.19 -79.41 -37.73
N LEU A 34 49.48 -80.48 -37.37
CA LEU A 34 48.45 -80.44 -36.34
C LEU A 34 49.07 -80.26 -34.94
N ASP A 35 50.19 -80.92 -34.65
CA ASP A 35 50.94 -80.72 -33.40
C ASP A 35 51.49 -79.29 -33.28
N GLN A 36 51.92 -78.68 -34.39
CA GLN A 36 52.31 -77.26 -34.41
C GLN A 36 51.11 -76.35 -34.11
N GLU A 37 49.93 -76.67 -34.64
CA GLU A 37 48.71 -75.91 -34.35
C GLU A 37 48.26 -76.09 -32.89
N ILE A 38 48.32 -77.31 -32.35
CA ILE A 38 48.01 -77.63 -30.95
C ILE A 38 48.95 -76.84 -30.02
N THR A 39 50.26 -76.93 -30.24
CA THR A 39 51.24 -76.19 -29.42
C THR A 39 51.05 -74.68 -29.50
N ALA A 40 50.69 -74.14 -30.67
CA ALA A 40 50.36 -72.72 -30.82
C ALA A 40 49.08 -72.32 -30.05
N VAL A 41 48.04 -73.15 -30.10
CA VAL A 41 46.79 -72.93 -29.35
C VAL A 41 47.02 -73.06 -27.84
N GLU A 42 47.77 -74.07 -27.40
CA GLU A 42 48.15 -74.27 -26.01
C GLU A 42 48.96 -73.08 -25.48
N SER A 43 49.91 -72.56 -26.28
CA SER A 43 50.67 -71.36 -25.92
C SER A 43 49.75 -70.13 -25.80
N ARG A 44 48.77 -69.95 -26.69
CA ARG A 44 47.76 -68.89 -26.59
C ARG A 44 46.88 -69.04 -25.35
N ILE A 45 46.48 -70.27 -25.00
CA ILE A 45 45.70 -70.56 -23.79
C ILE A 45 46.53 -70.25 -22.55
N GLN A 46 47.79 -70.70 -22.50
CA GLN A 46 48.71 -70.39 -21.42
C GLN A 46 48.96 -68.88 -21.31
N GLN A 47 49.11 -68.15 -22.42
CA GLN A 47 49.22 -66.69 -22.40
C GLN A 47 47.98 -66.03 -21.78
N LYS A 48 46.77 -66.48 -22.12
CA LYS A 48 45.53 -65.97 -21.52
C LYS A 48 45.36 -66.34 -20.04
N LEU A 49 45.91 -67.48 -19.60
CA LEU A 49 45.89 -67.91 -18.19
C LEU A 49 46.99 -67.25 -17.35
N THR A 50 48.15 -66.98 -17.94
CA THR A 50 49.30 -66.32 -17.29
C THR A 50 49.12 -64.81 -17.17
N VAL A 51 48.22 -64.19 -17.94
CA VAL A 51 47.72 -62.84 -17.63
C VAL A 51 47.12 -62.89 -16.22
N PRO A 52 47.82 -62.37 -15.18
CA PRO A 52 47.41 -62.60 -13.82
C PRO A 52 46.17 -61.74 -13.59
N GLY A 53 44.98 -62.33 -13.63
CA GLY A 53 43.76 -61.60 -13.31
C GLY A 53 42.48 -61.94 -14.06
N GLY A 54 42.47 -62.97 -14.90
CA GLY A 54 41.22 -63.49 -15.46
C GLY A 54 40.25 -63.89 -14.34
N ILE A 55 39.04 -63.34 -14.35
CA ILE A 55 37.93 -63.66 -13.43
C ILE A 55 38.09 -63.13 -11.99
N PHE A 56 39.10 -63.54 -11.21
CA PHE A 56 39.19 -63.13 -9.78
C PHE A 56 39.47 -61.63 -9.58
N LYS A 57 40.34 -61.01 -10.40
CA LYS A 57 40.54 -59.55 -10.34
C LYS A 57 39.31 -58.78 -10.83
N GLN A 58 38.51 -59.35 -11.74
CA GLN A 58 37.26 -58.72 -12.21
C GLN A 58 36.16 -58.78 -11.14
N GLN A 59 35.98 -59.92 -10.46
CA GLN A 59 35.07 -60.02 -9.30
C GLN A 59 35.51 -59.10 -8.15
N GLY A 60 36.83 -59.01 -7.89
CA GLY A 60 37.38 -58.07 -6.92
C GLY A 60 37.13 -56.60 -7.28
N LYS A 61 37.29 -56.23 -8.57
CA LYS A 61 36.93 -54.89 -9.07
C LYS A 61 35.44 -54.63 -8.85
N HIS A 62 34.54 -55.52 -9.26
CA HIS A 62 33.10 -55.34 -9.08
C HIS A 62 32.70 -55.20 -7.59
N SER A 63 33.29 -55.99 -6.69
CA SER A 63 33.10 -55.84 -5.24
C SER A 63 33.59 -54.48 -4.72
N ARG A 64 34.73 -53.98 -5.19
CA ARG A 64 35.23 -52.63 -4.85
C ARG A 64 34.29 -51.53 -5.34
N HIS A 65 33.78 -51.63 -6.57
CA HIS A 65 32.81 -50.67 -7.11
C HIS A 65 31.51 -50.69 -6.28
N LYS A 66 30.98 -51.86 -5.93
CA LYS A 66 29.81 -51.97 -5.05
C LYS A 66 30.03 -51.34 -3.68
N LYS A 67 31.20 -51.55 -3.06
CA LYS A 67 31.55 -50.89 -1.78
C LYS A 67 31.66 -49.37 -1.94
N HIS A 68 32.21 -48.91 -3.06
CA HIS A 68 32.33 -47.49 -3.36
C HIS A 68 30.96 -46.84 -3.57
N ILE A 69 30.07 -47.47 -4.34
CA ILE A 69 28.67 -47.03 -4.53
C ILE A 69 27.98 -46.90 -3.17
N ARG A 70 28.06 -47.92 -2.31
CA ARG A 70 27.49 -47.85 -0.95
C ARG A 70 28.08 -46.71 -0.11
N SER A 71 29.38 -46.46 -0.24
CA SER A 71 30.02 -45.34 0.46
C SER A 71 29.52 -43.98 -0.04
N LEU A 72 29.27 -43.84 -1.35
CA LEU A 72 28.72 -42.63 -1.94
C LEU A 72 27.25 -42.45 -1.55
N GLU A 73 26.45 -43.51 -1.59
CA GLU A 73 25.05 -43.51 -1.12
C GLU A 73 24.95 -43.11 0.35
N ASN A 74 25.81 -43.67 1.21
CA ASN A 74 25.86 -43.30 2.62
C ASN A 74 26.23 -41.82 2.80
N LYS A 75 27.18 -41.31 2.01
CA LYS A 75 27.57 -39.90 2.06
C LYS A 75 26.46 -38.99 1.56
N LEU A 76 25.75 -39.38 0.50
CA LEU A 76 24.58 -38.67 -0.01
C LEU A 76 23.47 -38.62 1.03
N ASN A 77 23.16 -39.75 1.67
CA ASN A 77 22.16 -39.81 2.74
C ASN A 77 22.54 -38.91 3.92
N GLN A 78 23.80 -38.91 4.35
CA GLN A 78 24.27 -38.00 5.41
C GLN A 78 24.13 -36.52 5.04
N VAL A 79 24.43 -36.15 3.78
CA VAL A 79 24.25 -34.76 3.31
C VAL A 79 22.76 -34.40 3.25
N THR A 80 21.91 -35.34 2.82
CA THR A 80 20.45 -35.15 2.74
C THR A 80 19.86 -34.93 4.13
N ILE A 81 20.22 -35.77 5.12
CA ILE A 81 19.78 -35.59 6.50
C ILE A 81 20.20 -34.23 7.05
N LYS A 82 21.46 -33.81 6.84
CA LYS A 82 21.94 -32.48 7.26
C LYS A 82 21.19 -31.34 6.58
N PHE A 83 20.84 -31.51 5.30
CA PHE A 83 20.05 -30.53 4.57
C PHE A 83 18.63 -30.42 5.15
N ASP A 84 17.99 -31.56 5.44
CA ASP A 84 16.67 -31.60 6.05
C ASP A 84 16.67 -31.01 7.47
N GLU A 85 17.72 -31.24 8.26
CA GLU A 85 17.93 -30.61 9.56
C GLU A 85 18.02 -29.07 9.43
N ILE A 86 18.77 -28.58 8.45
CA ILE A 86 18.87 -27.13 8.17
C ILE A 86 17.52 -26.58 7.72
N LEU A 87 16.76 -27.30 6.90
CA LEU A 87 15.42 -26.88 6.47
C LEU A 87 14.42 -26.83 7.63
N CYS A 88 14.44 -27.83 8.52
CA CYS A 88 13.63 -27.84 9.73
C CYS A 88 13.98 -26.64 10.63
N GLY A 89 15.27 -26.40 10.86
CA GLY A 89 15.74 -25.23 11.61
C GLY A 89 15.32 -23.91 10.96
N ASN A 90 15.41 -23.80 9.62
CA ASN A 90 14.96 -22.62 8.88
C ASN A 90 13.46 -22.39 9.04
N MET A 91 12.66 -23.45 8.99
CA MET A 91 11.22 -23.38 9.22
C MET A 91 10.89 -22.86 10.62
N ASP A 92 11.61 -23.31 11.66
CA ASP A 92 11.39 -22.84 13.02
C ASP A 92 11.81 -21.37 13.19
N TYR A 93 12.95 -20.95 12.62
CA TYR A 93 13.30 -19.52 12.59
C TYR A 93 12.25 -18.66 11.87
N ARG A 94 11.63 -19.16 10.80
CA ARG A 94 10.54 -18.45 10.12
C ARG A 94 9.31 -18.29 11.01
N LYS A 95 8.97 -19.31 11.80
CA LYS A 95 7.87 -19.23 12.79
C LYS A 95 8.19 -18.20 13.87
N ASP A 96 9.42 -18.21 14.39
CA ASP A 96 9.85 -17.26 15.42
C ASP A 96 9.81 -15.82 14.88
N ILE A 97 10.30 -15.60 13.65
CA ILE A 97 10.22 -14.29 12.98
C ILE A 97 8.76 -13.86 12.84
N ALA A 98 7.87 -14.74 12.37
CA ALA A 98 6.44 -14.43 12.22
C ALA A 98 5.80 -14.06 13.58
N HIS A 99 6.09 -14.81 14.63
CA HIS A 99 5.62 -14.53 15.99
C HIS A 99 6.13 -13.17 16.50
N MET A 100 7.42 -12.86 16.31
CA MET A 100 8.00 -11.57 16.70
C MET A 100 7.40 -10.39 15.91
N LEU A 101 7.10 -10.58 14.63
CA LEU A 101 6.41 -9.58 13.81
C LEU A 101 4.98 -9.32 14.31
N GLN A 102 4.25 -10.38 14.70
CA GLN A 102 2.92 -10.25 15.30
C GLN A 102 2.97 -9.50 16.64
N GLN A 103 3.95 -9.82 17.50
CA GLN A 103 4.15 -9.09 18.75
C GLN A 103 4.49 -7.61 18.51
N LYS A 104 5.32 -7.30 17.52
CA LYS A 104 5.62 -5.92 17.12
C LYS A 104 4.37 -5.18 16.67
N ASP A 105 3.53 -5.79 15.84
CA ASP A 105 2.27 -5.19 15.39
C ASP A 105 1.33 -4.90 16.57
N LEU A 106 1.18 -5.86 17.49
CA LEU A 106 0.42 -5.65 18.72
C LEU A 106 0.99 -4.49 19.56
N GLY A 107 2.32 -4.43 19.72
CA GLY A 107 3.01 -3.35 20.42
C GLY A 107 2.78 -1.99 19.76
N CYS A 108 2.82 -1.92 18.43
CA CYS A 108 2.49 -0.71 17.67
C CYS A 108 1.04 -0.27 17.93
N LYS A 109 0.08 -1.20 17.89
CA LYS A 109 -1.34 -0.91 18.19
C LYS A 109 -1.51 -0.33 19.59
N ILE A 110 -0.91 -0.95 20.61
CA ILE A 110 -0.95 -0.46 21.99
C ILE A 110 -0.36 0.95 22.09
N LYS A 111 0.82 1.19 21.49
CA LYS A 111 1.46 2.51 21.47
C LYS A 111 0.57 3.58 20.82
N THR A 112 -0.05 3.29 19.69
CA THR A 112 -0.96 4.25 19.03
C THR A 112 -2.17 4.59 19.88
N ASN A 113 -2.73 3.62 20.61
CA ASN A 113 -3.84 3.84 21.52
C ASN A 113 -3.44 4.72 22.71
N PHE A 114 -2.28 4.45 23.34
CA PHE A 114 -1.78 5.31 24.42
C PHE A 114 -1.47 6.73 23.93
N ASN A 115 -0.85 6.88 22.76
CA ASN A 115 -0.61 8.20 22.19
C ASN A 115 -1.91 8.97 21.96
N ARG A 116 -2.97 8.30 21.48
CA ARG A 116 -4.30 8.92 21.33
C ARG A 116 -4.88 9.35 22.67
N GLN A 117 -4.74 8.53 23.71
CA GLN A 117 -5.21 8.85 25.05
C GLN A 117 -4.46 10.05 25.65
N ILE A 118 -3.13 10.08 25.52
CA ILE A 118 -2.28 11.20 25.97
C ILE A 118 -2.69 12.49 25.25
N ALA A 119 -2.85 12.46 23.92
CA ALA A 119 -3.29 13.62 23.16
C ALA A 119 -4.68 14.12 23.60
N SER A 120 -5.61 13.22 23.87
CA SER A 120 -6.93 13.57 24.42
C SER A 120 -6.83 14.22 25.80
N GLN A 121 -5.97 13.69 26.69
CA GLN A 121 -5.75 14.26 28.02
C GLN A 121 -5.09 15.63 27.96
N GLN A 122 -4.10 15.82 27.09
CA GLN A 122 -3.45 17.12 26.87
C GLN A 122 -4.47 18.16 26.36
N SER A 123 -5.31 17.81 25.38
CA SER A 123 -6.38 18.70 24.91
C SER A 123 -7.37 19.05 26.01
N MET A 124 -7.72 18.10 26.88
CA MET A 124 -8.58 18.37 28.04
C MET A 124 -7.90 19.30 29.05
N MET A 125 -6.62 19.06 29.35
CA MET A 125 -5.82 19.89 30.25
C MET A 125 -5.69 21.32 29.73
N GLU A 126 -5.47 21.52 28.44
CA GLU A 126 -5.42 22.83 27.79
C GLU A 126 -6.77 23.57 27.86
N LYS A 127 -7.87 22.85 27.61
CA LYS A 127 -9.24 23.40 27.77
C LYS A 127 -9.53 23.78 29.22
N LEU A 128 -9.06 22.98 30.19
CA LEU A 128 -9.21 23.32 31.61
C LEU A 128 -8.35 24.52 31.98
N GLY A 129 -7.09 24.56 31.51
CA GLY A 129 -6.18 25.68 31.71
C GLY A 129 -6.76 27.00 31.20
N SER A 130 -7.25 27.03 29.96
CA SER A 130 -7.90 28.22 29.39
C SER A 130 -9.14 28.67 30.18
N LYS A 131 -9.97 27.73 30.66
CA LYS A 131 -11.10 28.06 31.55
C LYS A 131 -10.64 28.63 32.89
N CYS A 132 -9.61 28.06 33.51
CA CYS A 132 -9.04 28.57 34.75
C CYS A 132 -8.47 29.98 34.58
N THR A 133 -7.73 30.24 33.50
CA THR A 133 -7.21 31.57 33.17
C THR A 133 -8.34 32.58 32.95
N LEU A 134 -9.41 32.18 32.26
CA LEU A 134 -10.59 33.02 32.06
C LEU A 134 -11.28 33.37 33.38
N ALA A 135 -11.51 32.37 34.23
CA ALA A 135 -12.14 32.56 35.55
C ALA A 135 -11.29 33.46 36.45
N PHE A 136 -9.96 33.29 36.44
CA PHE A 136 -9.04 34.14 37.18
C PHE A 136 -9.09 35.60 36.70
N ARG A 137 -9.09 35.82 35.39
CA ARG A 137 -9.22 37.16 34.80
C ARG A 137 -10.54 37.83 35.19
N GLN A 138 -11.66 37.10 35.10
CA GLN A 138 -12.98 37.60 35.51
C GLN A 138 -13.02 37.97 36.99
N ARG A 139 -12.44 37.12 37.85
CA ARG A 139 -12.32 37.41 39.28
C ARG A 139 -11.51 38.67 39.53
N SER A 140 -10.33 38.79 38.93
CA SER A 140 -9.45 39.97 39.08
C SER A 140 -10.14 41.26 38.62
N GLU A 141 -10.89 41.20 37.51
CA GLU A 141 -11.68 42.33 37.02
C GLU A 141 -12.79 42.73 38.00
N ALA A 142 -13.53 41.75 38.54
CA ALA A 142 -14.57 42.00 39.55
C ALA A 142 -14.00 42.58 40.85
N GLU A 143 -12.83 42.10 41.30
CA GLU A 143 -12.11 42.65 42.46
C GLU A 143 -11.69 44.10 42.21
N SER A 144 -11.18 44.42 41.01
CA SER A 144 -10.84 45.80 40.63
C SER A 144 -12.07 46.72 40.65
N ARG A 145 -13.17 46.31 40.02
CA ARG A 145 -14.42 47.08 40.02
C ARG A 145 -14.98 47.29 41.43
N THR A 146 -14.90 46.26 42.28
CA THR A 146 -15.34 46.35 43.67
C THR A 146 -14.50 47.35 44.46
N LEU A 147 -13.19 47.39 44.22
CA LEU A 147 -12.28 48.36 44.84
C LEU A 147 -12.61 49.79 44.39
N GLU A 148 -12.87 50.00 43.10
CA GLU A 148 -13.29 51.31 42.56
C GLU A 148 -14.59 51.79 43.20
N VAL A 149 -15.61 50.93 43.27
CA VAL A 149 -16.88 51.25 43.93
C VAL A 149 -16.67 51.59 45.41
N ARG A 150 -15.82 50.83 46.11
CA ARG A 150 -15.49 51.12 47.52
C ARG A 150 -14.88 52.51 47.69
N LYS A 151 -13.94 52.90 46.83
CA LYS A 151 -13.35 54.25 46.84
C LYS A 151 -14.40 55.33 46.57
N CYS A 152 -15.31 55.10 45.62
CA CYS A 152 -16.39 56.05 45.34
C CYS A 152 -17.33 56.22 46.54
N ILE A 153 -17.68 55.12 47.23
CA ILE A 153 -18.49 55.15 48.45
C ILE A 153 -17.78 55.94 49.56
N GLU A 154 -16.48 55.73 49.76
CA GLU A 154 -15.70 56.45 50.77
C GLU A 154 -15.69 57.96 50.50
N VAL A 155 -15.49 58.36 49.23
CA VAL A 155 -15.54 59.78 48.83
C VAL A 155 -16.93 60.38 49.04
N GLU A 156 -18.00 59.70 48.61
CA GLU A 156 -19.37 60.21 48.79
C GLU A 156 -19.78 60.25 50.26
N SER A 157 -19.38 59.27 51.07
CA SER A 157 -19.59 59.27 52.52
C SER A 157 -18.93 60.48 53.18
N ASN A 158 -17.67 60.76 52.83
CA ASN A 158 -16.96 61.95 53.32
C ASN A 158 -17.65 63.24 52.89
N HIS A 159 -18.17 63.30 51.66
CA HIS A 159 -18.90 64.45 51.18
C HIS A 159 -20.25 64.62 51.89
N PHE A 160 -20.96 63.52 52.13
CA PHE A 160 -22.22 63.51 52.89
C PHE A 160 -22.02 64.01 54.33
N ILE A 161 -20.97 63.55 55.02
CA ILE A 161 -20.64 64.03 56.37
C ILE A 161 -20.37 65.55 56.37
N LYS A 162 -19.63 66.05 55.38
CA LYS A 162 -19.39 67.50 55.23
C LYS A 162 -20.70 68.28 55.02
N ARG A 163 -21.58 67.83 54.13
CA ARG A 163 -22.90 68.44 53.91
C ARG A 163 -23.74 68.44 55.18
N GLN A 164 -23.75 67.32 55.91
CA GLN A 164 -24.49 67.19 57.17
C GLN A 164 -23.98 68.17 58.23
N MET A 165 -22.65 68.32 58.35
CA MET A 165 -22.05 69.28 59.28
C MET A 165 -22.39 70.73 58.93
N GLN A 166 -22.33 71.10 57.64
CA GLN A 166 -22.73 72.43 57.17
C GLN A 166 -24.21 72.70 57.47
N LEU A 167 -25.09 71.74 57.19
CA LEU A 167 -26.52 71.88 57.49
C LEU A 167 -26.77 72.06 58.99
N LYS A 168 -26.06 71.32 59.85
CA LYS A 168 -26.15 71.47 61.30
C LYS A 168 -25.72 72.87 61.76
N ILE A 169 -24.67 73.43 61.16
CA ILE A 169 -24.22 74.80 61.44
C ILE A 169 -25.28 75.83 61.02
N VAL A 170 -25.86 75.67 59.83
CA VAL A 170 -26.94 76.56 59.35
C VAL A 170 -28.14 76.51 60.28
N ILE A 171 -28.57 75.32 60.69
CA ILE A 171 -29.68 75.16 61.64
C ILE A 171 -29.36 75.81 62.99
N ASP A 172 -28.14 75.65 63.51
CA ASP A 172 -27.73 76.28 64.78
C ASP A 172 -27.70 77.81 64.67
N HIS A 173 -27.23 78.36 63.55
CA HIS A 173 -27.31 79.79 63.28
C HIS A 173 -28.75 80.29 63.18
N ASP A 174 -29.63 79.57 62.49
CA ASP A 174 -31.04 79.92 62.34
C ASP A 174 -31.79 79.83 63.68
N ALA A 175 -31.52 78.81 64.49
CA ALA A 175 -32.03 78.69 65.85
C ALA A 175 -31.57 79.85 66.75
N LYS A 176 -30.30 80.22 66.69
CA LYS A 176 -29.76 81.39 67.41
C LYS A 176 -30.42 82.69 66.96
N LEU A 177 -30.62 82.86 65.65
CA LEU A 177 -31.32 84.02 65.09
C LEU A 177 -32.77 84.05 65.57
N HIS A 178 -33.48 82.91 65.53
CA HIS A 178 -34.84 82.80 66.01
C HIS A 178 -34.94 83.14 67.51
N SER A 179 -34.06 82.60 68.35
CA SER A 179 -34.01 82.96 69.78
C SER A 179 -33.66 84.43 70.01
N PHE A 180 -32.81 85.02 69.16
CA PHE A 180 -32.51 86.46 69.22
C PHE A 180 -33.73 87.31 68.84
N MET A 181 -34.42 86.96 67.76
CA MET A 181 -35.64 87.62 67.31
C MET A 181 -36.76 87.48 68.35
N GLU A 182 -36.93 86.30 68.94
CA GLU A 182 -37.89 86.07 70.02
C GLU A 182 -37.59 86.94 71.25
N ARG A 183 -36.33 87.06 71.65
CA ARG A 183 -35.91 87.97 72.74
C ARG A 183 -36.14 89.43 72.38
N LYS A 184 -35.88 89.82 71.12
CA LYS A 184 -36.16 91.18 70.63
C LYS A 184 -37.65 91.48 70.58
N LEU A 185 -38.47 90.51 70.17
CA LEU A 185 -39.94 90.61 70.20
C LEU A 185 -40.45 90.72 71.64
N GLN A 186 -39.86 89.99 72.60
CA GLN A 186 -40.17 90.14 74.02
C GLN A 186 -39.77 91.52 74.59
N GLU A 187 -38.74 92.18 74.04
CA GLU A 187 -38.35 93.57 74.38
C GLU A 187 -39.25 94.64 73.74
N ILE A 188 -40.00 94.33 72.67
CA ILE A 188 -40.74 95.30 71.84
C ILE A 188 -42.24 95.40 72.19
N ILE A 189 -42.76 94.62 73.14
CA ILE A 189 -44.16 94.81 73.59
C ILE A 189 -44.16 95.94 74.65
N PRO A 190 -44.52 97.18 74.23
CA PRO A 190 -45.92 97.52 74.09
C PRO A 190 -46.32 98.09 72.73
N LEU A 191 -47.51 97.66 72.28
CA LEU A 191 -48.41 98.27 71.28
C LEU A 191 -47.78 98.78 69.98
N GLU A 192 -48.15 98.18 68.86
CA GLU A 192 -49.24 98.68 68.00
C GLU A 192 -49.44 97.73 66.82
N ASP A 193 -50.70 97.61 66.40
CA ASP A 193 -51.11 97.02 65.13
C ASP A 193 -50.33 97.64 63.98
N ASP A 194 -49.93 96.84 62.98
CA ASP A 194 -50.22 97.29 61.63
C ASP A 194 -50.32 96.14 60.63
N GLU A 195 -51.45 96.24 59.94
CA GLU A 195 -51.81 95.65 58.66
C GLU A 195 -50.75 95.92 57.60
N ASP A 196 -50.16 94.86 57.02
CA ASP A 196 -49.65 94.97 55.66
C ASP A 196 -49.65 93.61 54.93
N TYR A 197 -50.81 92.96 54.95
CA TYR A 197 -51.17 91.92 53.99
C TYR A 197 -51.64 92.55 52.68
N LYS A 198 -50.76 93.11 51.84
CA LYS A 198 -51.12 93.40 50.42
C LYS A 198 -49.97 93.75 49.48
N LYS A 199 -48.98 92.86 49.30
CA LYS A 199 -48.14 92.93 48.08
C LYS A 199 -47.46 91.61 47.70
N LYS A 200 -48.23 90.58 47.32
CA LYS A 200 -47.70 89.38 46.63
C LYS A 200 -48.76 88.60 45.82
N SER A 201 -49.66 89.32 45.15
CA SER A 201 -50.77 88.74 44.37
C SER A 201 -50.52 88.65 42.85
N ALA A 202 -49.31 88.93 42.37
CA ALA A 202 -49.00 88.84 40.93
C ALA A 202 -48.20 87.58 40.55
N GLU A 203 -47.38 87.02 41.45
CA GLU A 203 -46.60 85.79 41.16
C GLU A 203 -47.41 84.50 41.42
N LYS A 204 -48.39 84.52 42.33
CA LYS A 204 -49.26 83.35 42.60
C LYS A 204 -50.18 83.02 41.42
N GLN A 205 -50.58 84.01 40.61
CA GLN A 205 -51.46 83.80 39.46
C GLN A 205 -50.77 82.97 38.35
N GLN A 206 -49.46 83.16 38.17
CA GLN A 206 -48.69 82.45 37.14
C GLN A 206 -48.34 81.01 37.58
N GLN A 207 -48.14 80.79 38.89
CA GLN A 207 -48.05 79.45 39.48
C GLN A 207 -49.39 78.69 39.43
N HIS A 208 -50.52 79.37 39.67
CA HIS A 208 -51.85 78.77 39.54
C HIS A 208 -52.19 78.43 38.09
N GLN A 209 -51.81 79.25 37.12
CA GLN A 209 -52.06 78.96 35.70
C GLN A 209 -51.23 77.78 35.19
N ASN A 210 -49.95 77.67 35.59
CA ASN A 210 -49.13 76.51 35.25
C ASN A 210 -49.62 75.23 35.95
N ALA A 211 -50.08 75.32 37.19
CA ALA A 211 -50.68 74.20 37.89
C ALA A 211 -52.02 73.77 37.26
N ALA A 212 -52.83 74.73 36.79
CA ALA A 212 -54.09 74.47 36.10
C ALA A 212 -53.87 73.81 34.73
N ASN A 213 -52.94 74.31 33.92
CA ASN A 213 -52.59 73.70 32.64
C ASN A 213 -52.02 72.28 32.81
N MET A 214 -51.20 72.07 33.86
CA MET A 214 -50.66 70.75 34.18
C MET A 214 -51.77 69.79 34.64
N LEU A 215 -52.73 70.27 35.43
CA LEU A 215 -53.91 69.50 35.83
C LEU A 215 -54.78 69.14 34.62
N GLU A 216 -54.99 70.08 33.69
CA GLU A 216 -55.75 69.86 32.45
C GLU A 216 -55.08 68.78 31.57
N MET A 217 -53.74 68.83 31.42
CA MET A 217 -53.00 67.77 30.72
C MET A 217 -53.14 66.40 31.41
N TYR A 218 -53.09 66.33 32.74
CA TYR A 218 -53.30 65.09 33.48
C TYR A 218 -54.74 64.58 33.36
N MET A 219 -55.73 65.46 33.37
CA MET A 219 -57.14 65.11 33.17
C MET A 219 -57.39 64.60 31.75
N GLN A 220 -56.77 65.23 30.75
CA GLN A 220 -56.86 64.81 29.35
C GLN A 220 -56.19 63.45 29.14
N GLY A 221 -55.01 63.24 29.71
CA GLY A 221 -54.30 61.95 29.73
C GLY A 221 -55.11 60.86 30.42
N HIS A 222 -55.73 61.17 31.56
CA HIS A 222 -56.60 60.24 32.27
C HIS A 222 -57.86 59.89 31.45
N SER A 223 -58.49 60.86 30.80
CA SER A 223 -59.65 60.62 29.92
C SER A 223 -59.30 59.68 28.77
N THR A 224 -58.18 59.93 28.08
CA THR A 224 -57.71 59.02 27.02
C THR A 224 -57.38 57.61 27.54
N LEU A 225 -56.85 57.50 28.76
CA LEU A 225 -56.52 56.22 29.37
C LEU A 225 -57.79 55.41 29.72
N VAL A 226 -58.81 56.08 30.24
CA VAL A 226 -60.13 55.51 30.55
C VAL A 226 -60.85 55.08 29.27
N GLU A 227 -60.75 55.86 28.18
CA GLU A 227 -61.34 55.51 26.88
C GLU A 227 -60.72 54.24 26.27
N VAL A 228 -59.40 54.07 26.37
CA VAL A 228 -58.69 52.91 25.79
C VAL A 228 -58.87 51.63 26.60
N ILE A 229 -59.03 51.75 27.93
CA ILE A 229 -59.11 50.60 28.85
C ILE A 229 -60.57 50.23 29.16
N GLY A 230 -61.49 51.18 29.08
CA GLY A 230 -62.94 50.97 29.28
C GLY A 230 -63.40 50.89 30.74
N GLU A 231 -62.49 51.05 31.70
CA GLU A 231 -62.76 50.98 33.14
C GLU A 231 -62.57 52.37 33.79
N ARG A 232 -63.43 52.72 34.76
CA ARG A 232 -63.44 54.06 35.39
C ARG A 232 -62.69 54.15 36.72
N ASP A 233 -62.27 53.02 37.29
CA ASP A 233 -61.53 52.98 38.57
C ASP A 233 -60.02 52.93 38.32
N LEU A 234 -59.30 53.92 38.87
CA LEU A 234 -57.84 54.07 38.76
C LEU A 234 -57.08 52.83 39.22
N ARG A 235 -57.60 52.11 40.23
CA ARG A 235 -56.96 50.88 40.74
C ARG A 235 -57.09 49.71 39.76
N GLN A 236 -58.24 49.60 39.10
CA GLN A 236 -58.48 48.54 38.11
C GLN A 236 -57.66 48.79 36.84
N ILE A 237 -57.59 50.04 36.38
CA ILE A 237 -56.69 50.48 35.31
C ILE A 237 -55.23 50.10 35.59
N SER A 238 -54.75 50.39 36.81
CA SER A 238 -53.37 50.05 37.20
C SER A 238 -53.14 48.54 37.19
N GLN A 239 -54.11 47.74 37.64
CA GLN A 239 -54.02 46.29 37.66
C GLN A 239 -53.99 45.71 36.24
N VAL A 240 -54.89 46.17 35.36
CA VAL A 240 -54.94 45.76 33.94
C VAL A 240 -53.66 46.16 33.21
N PHE A 241 -53.10 47.33 33.54
CA PHE A 241 -51.82 47.77 32.99
C PHE A 241 -50.68 46.85 33.44
N MET A 242 -50.55 46.56 34.75
CA MET A 242 -49.53 45.63 35.23
C MET A 242 -49.67 44.23 34.61
N ASP A 243 -50.89 43.73 34.46
CA ASP A 243 -51.12 42.42 33.83
C ASP A 243 -50.73 42.42 32.35
N LYS A 244 -51.04 43.49 31.61
CA LYS A 244 -50.62 43.67 30.21
C LYS A 244 -49.11 43.85 30.10
N GLU A 245 -48.50 44.59 31.01
CA GLU A 245 -47.06 44.81 31.07
C GLU A 245 -46.32 43.50 31.35
N GLN A 246 -46.80 42.71 32.31
CA GLN A 246 -46.26 41.38 32.63
C GLN A 246 -46.39 40.42 31.44
N LYS A 247 -47.51 40.44 30.71
CA LYS A 247 -47.69 39.70 29.45
C LYS A 247 -46.74 40.19 28.36
N ASN A 248 -46.50 41.50 28.28
CA ASN A 248 -45.55 42.07 27.33
C ASN A 248 -44.11 41.65 27.66
N PHE A 249 -43.70 41.66 28.93
CA PHE A 249 -42.40 41.17 29.37
C PHE A 249 -42.20 39.69 29.05
N THR A 250 -43.22 38.85 29.25
CA THR A 250 -43.16 37.43 28.88
C THR A 250 -43.08 37.23 27.36
N HIS A 251 -43.82 38.00 26.56
CA HIS A 251 -43.68 37.97 25.09
C HIS A 251 -42.30 38.41 24.63
N ILE A 252 -41.74 39.48 25.20
CA ILE A 252 -40.37 39.94 24.88
C ILE A 252 -39.35 38.86 25.26
N GLY A 253 -39.52 38.21 26.41
CA GLY A 253 -38.71 37.07 26.82
C GLY A 253 -38.75 35.95 25.79
N TYR A 254 -39.95 35.55 25.36
CA TYR A 254 -40.14 34.51 24.35
C TYR A 254 -39.53 34.88 22.98
N ILE A 255 -39.70 36.14 22.54
CA ILE A 255 -39.08 36.65 21.31
C ILE A 255 -37.55 36.58 21.40
N ASN A 256 -36.97 36.93 22.54
CA ASN A 256 -35.53 36.85 22.77
C ASN A 256 -35.02 35.40 22.76
N GLU A 257 -35.76 34.46 23.37
CA GLU A 257 -35.45 33.04 23.30
C GLU A 257 -35.49 32.50 21.87
N LEU A 258 -36.53 32.84 21.10
CA LEU A 258 -36.63 32.49 19.69
C LEU A 258 -35.49 33.09 18.87
N HIS A 259 -35.10 34.33 19.16
CA HIS A 259 -33.97 34.98 18.50
C HIS A 259 -32.65 34.26 18.82
N ASN A 260 -32.44 33.87 20.07
CA ASN A 260 -31.28 33.09 20.47
C ASN A 260 -31.26 31.72 19.77
N LYS A 261 -32.39 31.01 19.74
CA LYS A 261 -32.53 29.72 19.04
C LYS A 261 -32.25 29.86 17.54
N ARG A 262 -32.76 30.93 16.90
CA ARG A 262 -32.45 31.26 15.49
C ARG A 262 -30.95 31.44 15.29
N ASN A 263 -30.28 32.20 16.16
CA ASN A 263 -28.84 32.44 16.05
C ASN A 263 -28.02 31.16 16.22
N ILE A 264 -28.39 30.29 17.17
CA ILE A 264 -27.77 28.97 17.35
C ILE A 264 -27.93 28.12 16.09
N MET A 265 -29.14 28.07 15.51
CA MET A 265 -29.39 27.31 14.28
C MET A 265 -28.63 27.88 13.08
N LYS A 266 -28.55 29.21 12.95
CA LYS A 266 -27.77 29.87 11.91
C LYS A 266 -26.28 29.54 12.03
N ASN A 267 -25.72 29.61 13.23
CA ASN A 267 -24.33 29.26 13.49
C ASN A 267 -24.05 27.79 13.18
N ARG A 268 -24.96 26.88 13.57
CA ARG A 268 -24.85 25.45 13.22
C ARG A 268 -24.92 25.21 11.72
N THR A 269 -25.80 25.93 11.02
CA THR A 269 -25.93 25.88 9.56
C THR A 269 -24.64 26.35 8.88
N ASN A 270 -24.07 27.46 9.34
CA ASN A 270 -22.79 27.96 8.81
C ASN A 270 -21.64 27.00 9.06
N LYS A 271 -21.60 26.36 10.23
CA LYS A 271 -20.60 25.33 10.54
C LYS A 271 -20.73 24.13 9.60
N LEU A 272 -21.95 23.60 9.44
CA LEU A 272 -22.23 22.50 8.51
C LEU A 272 -21.83 22.83 7.07
N LYS A 273 -22.10 24.07 6.61
CA LYS A 273 -21.65 24.52 5.28
C LYS A 273 -20.13 24.56 5.17
N GLY A 274 -19.43 25.00 6.21
CA GLY A 274 -17.96 24.97 6.25
C GLY A 274 -17.41 23.54 6.22
N ASP A 275 -18.01 22.63 6.99
CA ASP A 275 -17.62 21.21 7.02
C ASP A 275 -17.85 20.53 5.65
N ILE A 276 -18.96 20.84 4.96
CA ILE A 276 -19.23 20.35 3.61
C ILE A 276 -18.15 20.81 2.63
N LEU A 277 -17.80 22.11 2.65
CA LEU A 277 -16.82 22.68 1.73
C LEU A 277 -15.42 22.07 1.93
N LEU A 278 -15.03 21.82 3.18
CA LEU A 278 -13.81 21.09 3.52
C LEU A 278 -13.81 19.66 2.96
N LEU A 279 -14.93 18.93 3.14
CA LEU A 279 -15.06 17.56 2.63
C LEU A 279 -15.04 17.52 1.09
N GLU A 280 -15.66 18.50 0.42
CA GLU A 280 -15.61 18.64 -1.03
C GLU A 280 -14.16 18.85 -1.51
N GLN A 281 -13.41 19.74 -0.87
CA GLN A 281 -12.01 20.00 -1.20
C GLN A 281 -11.11 18.76 -0.96
N GLU A 282 -11.31 18.05 0.16
CA GLU A 282 -10.59 16.80 0.42
C GLU A 282 -10.94 15.69 -0.57
N ASN A 283 -12.18 15.67 -1.06
CA ASN A 283 -12.63 14.69 -2.05
C ASN A 283 -12.07 15.00 -3.44
N GLU A 284 -11.98 16.27 -3.81
CA GLU A 284 -11.34 16.72 -5.05
C GLU A 284 -9.86 16.33 -5.07
N GLY A 285 -9.11 16.60 -3.98
CA GLY A 285 -7.71 16.20 -3.87
C GLY A 285 -7.50 14.67 -3.90
N ARG A 286 -8.39 13.90 -3.26
CA ARG A 286 -8.38 12.43 -3.35
C ARG A 286 -8.70 11.92 -4.75
N ASN A 287 -9.64 12.56 -5.45
CA ASN A 287 -9.98 12.22 -6.83
C ASN A 287 -8.81 12.49 -7.78
N GLU A 288 -8.12 13.62 -7.65
CA GLU A 288 -6.92 13.92 -8.44
C GLU A 288 -5.81 12.90 -8.21
N GLN A 289 -5.55 12.55 -6.94
CA GLN A 289 -4.57 11.51 -6.61
C GLN A 289 -4.96 10.15 -7.20
N THR A 290 -6.23 9.76 -7.06
CA THR A 290 -6.73 8.48 -7.60
C THR A 290 -6.62 8.47 -9.13
N LYS A 291 -6.93 9.59 -9.79
CA LYS A 291 -6.82 9.73 -11.23
C LYS A 291 -5.37 9.60 -11.70
N SER A 292 -4.42 10.26 -11.03
CA SER A 292 -2.99 10.13 -11.35
C SER A 292 -2.50 8.68 -11.18
N GLN A 293 -2.91 8.00 -10.10
CA GLN A 293 -2.56 6.59 -9.90
C GLN A 293 -3.15 5.69 -10.99
N LEU A 294 -4.37 5.97 -11.43
CA LEU A 294 -5.04 5.21 -12.47
C LEU A 294 -4.36 5.42 -13.84
N GLU A 295 -3.96 6.66 -14.15
CA GLU A 295 -3.17 6.99 -15.35
C GLU A 295 -1.79 6.27 -15.34
N ASP A 296 -1.13 6.20 -14.19
CA ASP A 296 0.14 5.48 -14.04
C ASP A 296 -0.02 3.96 -14.26
N LEU A 297 -1.05 3.36 -13.65
CA LEU A 297 -1.35 1.93 -13.83
C LEU A 297 -1.76 1.62 -15.27
N GLU A 298 -2.53 2.50 -15.92
CA GLU A 298 -2.92 2.33 -17.32
C GLU A 298 -1.71 2.40 -18.26
N SER A 299 -0.76 3.31 -17.99
CA SER A 299 0.52 3.39 -18.71
C SER A 299 1.37 2.12 -18.52
N GLU A 300 1.43 1.57 -17.30
CA GLU A 300 2.14 0.32 -17.03
C GLU A 300 1.48 -0.88 -17.72
N LEU A 301 0.15 -0.95 -17.67
CA LEU A 301 -0.62 -1.98 -18.35
C LEU A 301 -0.43 -1.91 -19.87
N GLN A 302 -0.43 -0.71 -20.46
CA GLN A 302 -0.18 -0.53 -21.88
C GLN A 302 1.22 -1.00 -22.27
N LYS A 303 2.25 -0.70 -21.47
CA LYS A 303 3.62 -1.19 -21.70
C LYS A 303 3.70 -2.71 -21.63
N ASN A 304 3.08 -3.31 -20.61
CA ASN A 304 3.07 -4.76 -20.45
C ASN A 304 2.29 -5.47 -21.57
N SER A 305 1.17 -4.90 -22.02
CA SER A 305 0.43 -5.40 -23.19
C SER A 305 1.31 -5.36 -24.43
N HIS A 306 1.99 -4.24 -24.68
CA HIS A 306 2.86 -4.11 -25.85
C HIS A 306 4.04 -5.10 -25.81
N LEU A 307 4.57 -5.38 -24.62
CA LEU A 307 5.60 -6.40 -24.41
C LEU A 307 5.05 -7.81 -24.68
N ALA A 308 3.86 -8.12 -24.17
CA ALA A 308 3.19 -9.39 -24.39
C ALA A 308 2.92 -9.62 -25.88
N ASP A 309 2.39 -8.63 -26.59
CA ASP A 309 2.15 -8.68 -28.03
C ASP A 309 3.44 -8.94 -28.82
N THR A 310 4.55 -8.31 -28.40
CA THR A 310 5.86 -8.51 -29.03
C THR A 310 6.38 -9.93 -28.80
N LEU A 311 6.24 -10.46 -27.58
CA LEU A 311 6.64 -11.83 -27.26
C LEU A 311 5.76 -12.85 -28.00
N GLU A 312 4.46 -12.61 -28.11
CA GLU A 312 3.54 -13.47 -28.87
C GLU A 312 3.90 -13.49 -30.35
N GLN A 313 4.23 -12.32 -30.94
CA GLN A 313 4.76 -12.26 -32.30
C GLN A 313 6.05 -13.07 -32.44
N GLN A 314 7.01 -12.94 -31.52
CA GLN A 314 8.24 -13.73 -31.56
C GLN A 314 7.98 -15.23 -31.44
N CYS A 315 7.10 -15.66 -30.53
CA CYS A 315 6.70 -17.05 -30.39
C CYS A 315 6.01 -17.58 -31.66
N SER A 316 5.17 -16.78 -32.30
CA SER A 316 4.52 -17.17 -33.56
C SER A 316 5.54 -17.37 -34.69
N VAL A 317 6.56 -16.51 -34.79
CA VAL A 317 7.65 -16.65 -35.77
C VAL A 317 8.46 -17.91 -35.49
N ILE A 318 8.81 -18.18 -34.22
CA ILE A 318 9.52 -19.41 -33.84
C ILE A 318 8.69 -20.65 -34.14
N GLN A 319 7.37 -20.60 -33.91
CA GLN A 319 6.48 -21.71 -34.23
C GLN A 319 6.46 -21.97 -35.74
N ILE A 320 6.36 -20.92 -36.56
CA ILE A 320 6.41 -21.05 -38.03
C ILE A 320 7.76 -21.65 -38.48
N THR A 321 8.88 -21.19 -37.95
CA THR A 321 10.21 -21.72 -38.33
C THR A 321 10.39 -23.17 -37.87
N LEU A 322 9.88 -23.52 -36.69
CA LEU A 322 9.88 -24.89 -36.19
C LEU A 322 9.01 -25.81 -37.05
N ASP A 323 7.83 -25.35 -37.48
CA ASP A 323 6.94 -26.11 -38.37
C ASP A 323 7.55 -26.27 -39.78
N GLN A 324 8.25 -25.25 -40.28
CA GLN A 324 9.04 -25.35 -41.52
C GLN A 324 10.18 -26.36 -41.41
N LEU A 325 10.97 -26.32 -40.33
CA LEU A 325 12.04 -27.27 -40.07
C LEU A 325 11.50 -28.69 -39.96
N ARG A 326 10.40 -28.87 -39.22
CA ARG A 326 9.69 -30.14 -39.10
C ARG A 326 9.25 -30.65 -40.48
N THR A 327 8.71 -29.79 -41.32
CA THR A 327 8.29 -30.17 -42.68
C THR A 327 9.49 -30.56 -43.54
N ALA A 328 10.59 -29.80 -43.50
CA ALA A 328 11.82 -30.11 -44.22
C ALA A 328 12.43 -31.45 -43.80
N ILE A 329 12.46 -31.73 -42.48
CA ILE A 329 12.92 -33.01 -41.96
C ILE A 329 12.01 -34.15 -42.39
N ASN A 330 10.68 -33.98 -42.39
CA ASN A 330 9.76 -34.99 -42.93
C ASN A 330 10.07 -35.30 -44.40
N VAL A 331 10.29 -34.27 -45.23
CA VAL A 331 10.61 -34.44 -46.65
C VAL A 331 11.93 -35.20 -46.84
N LEU A 332 13.00 -34.79 -46.14
CA LEU A 332 14.30 -35.47 -46.21
C LEU A 332 14.22 -36.92 -45.69
N PHE A 333 13.42 -37.16 -44.65
CA PHE A 333 13.22 -38.49 -44.09
C PHE A 333 12.51 -39.40 -45.09
N ASP A 334 11.43 -38.93 -45.70
CA ASP A 334 10.68 -39.67 -46.73
C ASP A 334 11.56 -39.95 -47.98
N GLU A 335 12.42 -39.00 -48.38
CA GLU A 335 13.29 -39.14 -49.54
C GLU A 335 14.43 -40.15 -49.33
N ILE A 336 15.06 -40.17 -48.16
CA ILE A 336 16.23 -41.02 -47.88
C ILE A 336 15.83 -42.42 -47.39
N THR A 337 14.79 -42.53 -46.55
CA THR A 337 14.45 -43.82 -45.92
C THR A 337 13.28 -44.55 -46.58
N HIS A 338 12.56 -43.91 -47.51
CA HIS A 338 11.37 -44.42 -48.21
C HIS A 338 10.29 -45.02 -47.28
N LYS A 339 10.28 -44.61 -46.00
CA LYS A 339 9.31 -45.02 -44.98
C LYS A 339 8.55 -43.79 -44.52
N SER A 340 7.24 -43.76 -44.79
CA SER A 340 6.36 -42.69 -44.32
C SER A 340 6.20 -42.75 -42.81
N VAL A 341 6.96 -41.92 -42.09
CA VAL A 341 6.85 -41.75 -40.63
C VAL A 341 6.49 -40.29 -40.37
N THR A 342 5.35 -40.05 -39.74
CA THR A 342 4.95 -38.70 -39.30
C THR A 342 5.89 -38.18 -38.22
N VAL A 343 6.81 -37.30 -38.59
CA VAL A 343 7.72 -36.65 -37.64
C VAL A 343 6.91 -35.71 -36.75
N THR A 344 7.01 -35.92 -35.44
CA THR A 344 6.39 -35.11 -34.37
C THR A 344 7.51 -34.52 -33.51
N PHE A 345 7.30 -33.39 -32.83
CA PHE A 345 8.36 -32.68 -32.10
C PHE A 345 9.16 -33.56 -31.12
N ASP A 346 8.51 -34.52 -30.45
CA ASP A 346 9.18 -35.48 -29.56
C ASP A 346 10.07 -36.49 -30.30
N ASN A 347 9.75 -36.77 -31.56
CA ASN A 347 10.45 -37.76 -32.39
C ASN A 347 11.46 -37.12 -33.35
N ILE A 348 11.53 -35.77 -33.44
CA ILE A 348 12.43 -35.05 -34.36
C ILE A 348 13.89 -35.43 -34.12
N VAL A 349 14.33 -35.45 -32.85
CA VAL A 349 15.73 -35.77 -32.51
C VAL A 349 16.09 -37.20 -32.95
N HIS A 350 15.18 -38.15 -32.72
CA HIS A 350 15.38 -39.53 -33.12
C HIS A 350 15.40 -39.69 -34.65
N CYS A 351 14.52 -38.97 -35.37
CA CYS A 351 14.49 -38.99 -36.83
C CYS A 351 15.76 -38.38 -37.45
N ILE A 352 16.29 -37.30 -36.86
CA ILE A 352 17.56 -36.69 -37.29
C ILE A 352 18.71 -37.67 -37.06
N SER A 353 18.80 -38.34 -35.91
CA SER A 353 19.88 -39.32 -35.67
C SER A 353 19.83 -40.50 -36.66
N ILE A 354 18.63 -40.96 -37.03
CA ILE A 354 18.47 -42.00 -38.07
C ILE A 354 18.90 -41.47 -39.45
N LEU A 355 18.56 -40.22 -39.78
CA LEU A 355 19.02 -39.58 -41.01
C LEU A 355 20.54 -39.42 -41.04
N GLU A 356 21.15 -38.99 -39.94
CA GLU A 356 22.60 -38.84 -39.82
C GLU A 356 23.32 -40.19 -40.00
N GLU A 357 22.79 -41.27 -39.42
CA GLU A 357 23.32 -42.63 -39.60
C GLU A 357 23.16 -43.09 -41.05
N CYS A 358 21.99 -42.90 -41.67
CA CYS A 358 21.76 -43.27 -43.07
C CYS A 358 22.61 -42.45 -44.07
N ILE A 359 22.77 -41.15 -43.83
CA ILE A 359 23.62 -40.27 -44.64
C ILE A 359 25.09 -40.65 -44.45
N SER A 360 25.51 -40.99 -43.22
CA SER A 360 26.87 -41.47 -42.95
C SER A 360 27.15 -42.77 -43.68
N ASP A 361 26.20 -43.70 -43.68
CA ASP A 361 26.30 -44.97 -44.42
C ASP A 361 26.33 -44.75 -45.95
N LEU A 362 25.52 -43.82 -46.48
CA LEU A 362 25.54 -43.42 -47.89
C LEU A 362 26.87 -42.74 -48.28
N LEU A 363 27.45 -41.91 -47.42
CA LEU A 363 28.76 -41.29 -47.64
C LEU A 363 29.90 -42.29 -47.55
N ILE A 364 29.80 -43.30 -46.68
CA ILE A 364 30.74 -44.43 -46.65
C ILE A 364 30.62 -45.23 -47.94
N GLN A 365 29.41 -45.53 -48.41
CA GLN A 365 29.20 -46.17 -49.72
C GLN A 365 29.71 -45.32 -50.89
N ALA A 366 29.59 -43.99 -50.86
CA ALA A 366 30.11 -43.12 -51.90
C ALA A 366 31.65 -43.03 -51.88
N ASN A 367 32.27 -43.00 -50.69
CA ASN A 367 33.73 -43.04 -50.55
C ASN A 367 34.32 -44.41 -50.91
N ASP A 368 33.60 -45.51 -50.65
CA ASP A 368 34.01 -46.85 -51.09
C ASP A 368 33.91 -47.02 -52.61
N VAL A 369 33.12 -46.18 -53.30
CA VAL A 369 32.98 -46.16 -54.76
C VAL A 369 34.08 -45.30 -55.43
N ASP A 370 34.69 -44.34 -54.73
CA ASP A 370 35.75 -43.49 -55.29
C ASP A 370 37.11 -44.24 -55.47
N ASP A 371 37.30 -45.40 -54.83
CA ASP A 371 38.49 -46.25 -55.03
C ASP A 371 38.33 -47.26 -56.19
N GLU A 372 37.14 -47.42 -56.76
CA GLU A 372 36.89 -48.29 -57.93
C GLU A 372 36.04 -47.60 -59.02
N GLN A 373 36.48 -46.44 -59.55
CA GLN A 373 36.34 -46.11 -61.00
C GLN A 373 36.91 -44.72 -61.37
N MET A 374 38.09 -44.73 -62.00
CA MET A 374 38.50 -43.68 -62.94
C MET A 374 37.69 -43.82 -64.24
N GLN A 375 36.62 -43.02 -64.44
CA GLN A 375 36.16 -42.45 -65.74
C GLN A 375 34.84 -41.66 -65.64
N GLN A 376 34.95 -40.35 -65.34
CA GLN A 376 34.18 -39.19 -65.89
C GLN A 376 32.62 -39.06 -65.79
N PRO A 377 32.07 -37.81 -65.88
CA PRO A 377 31.21 -37.14 -64.88
C PRO A 377 29.70 -37.17 -65.21
N PRO A 378 28.81 -36.71 -64.29
CA PRO A 378 28.08 -35.45 -64.59
C PRO A 378 27.55 -34.59 -63.42
N HIS A 379 27.42 -33.30 -63.74
CA HIS A 379 26.35 -32.34 -63.40
C HIS A 379 26.07 -31.90 -61.94
N ASN A 380 26.46 -30.64 -61.69
CA ASN A 380 25.63 -29.54 -61.18
C ASN A 380 24.49 -29.90 -60.21
N LEU A 381 24.65 -29.52 -58.94
CA LEU A 381 23.60 -28.85 -58.13
C LEU A 381 24.17 -28.41 -56.77
N LEU A 382 25.23 -27.59 -56.80
CA LEU A 382 25.64 -26.76 -55.66
C LEU A 382 25.89 -25.36 -56.19
N LEU A 383 24.82 -24.57 -56.31
CA LEU A 383 24.79 -23.11 -56.14
C LEU A 383 23.41 -22.58 -56.54
N SER A 384 22.41 -22.75 -55.67
CA SER A 384 21.30 -21.82 -55.60
C SER A 384 20.65 -22.01 -54.24
N ASN A 385 21.02 -21.13 -53.30
CA ASN A 385 20.21 -20.62 -52.17
C ASN A 385 21.15 -19.92 -51.20
N SER A 386 21.87 -18.92 -51.72
CA SER A 386 22.53 -17.89 -50.93
C SER A 386 21.71 -16.63 -51.03
N ASP A 387 20.46 -16.67 -50.59
CA ASP A 387 19.62 -15.49 -50.43
C ASP A 387 18.51 -15.87 -49.45
N LEU A 388 18.74 -15.62 -48.15
CA LEU A 388 17.73 -15.36 -47.13
C LEU A 388 18.46 -15.04 -45.80
N LEU A 389 19.20 -13.93 -45.80
CA LEU A 389 19.53 -13.19 -44.57
C LEU A 389 18.94 -11.78 -44.72
N PRO A 390 17.92 -11.39 -43.93
CA PRO A 390 17.55 -9.99 -43.83
C PRO A 390 18.66 -9.25 -43.08
N GLY A 391 19.26 -8.28 -43.77
CA GLY A 391 20.24 -7.38 -43.19
C GLY A 391 19.68 -6.58 -42.03
N ASN A 392 20.45 -6.51 -40.95
CA ASN A 392 20.29 -5.53 -39.89
C ASN A 392 20.45 -4.11 -40.48
N SER A 393 19.35 -3.41 -40.73
CA SER A 393 19.35 -1.95 -40.86
C SER A 393 18.99 -1.34 -39.51
N THR A 394 20.00 -1.13 -38.67
CA THR A 394 19.90 -0.24 -37.51
C THR A 394 19.82 1.21 -38.01
N LYS A 395 18.61 1.72 -38.23
CA LYS A 395 18.37 3.17 -38.29
C LYS A 395 18.40 3.74 -36.88
N SER A 396 19.57 4.25 -36.49
CA SER A 396 19.72 5.21 -35.42
C SER A 396 18.93 6.48 -35.75
N THR A 397 17.78 6.69 -35.09
CA THR A 397 17.14 8.01 -35.04
C THR A 397 17.45 8.64 -33.70
N SER A 398 18.55 9.40 -33.67
CA SER A 398 18.76 10.44 -32.67
C SER A 398 17.81 11.60 -33.00
N ARG A 399 16.85 11.87 -32.12
CA ARG A 399 16.16 13.16 -32.08
C ARG A 399 16.51 13.83 -30.76
N SER A 400 17.52 14.70 -30.82
CA SER A 400 17.61 15.83 -29.91
C SER A 400 16.71 16.94 -30.44
N LEU A 401 15.82 17.46 -29.61
CA LEU A 401 15.36 18.84 -29.72
C LEU A 401 15.35 19.44 -28.32
N LYS A 402 16.12 20.52 -28.18
CA LYS A 402 16.20 21.40 -27.02
C LYS A 402 14.98 22.32 -26.94
N SER A 403 14.61 22.64 -25.69
CA SER A 403 14.08 23.92 -25.18
C SER A 403 12.88 24.60 -25.86
N ALA A 404 11.76 24.65 -25.14
CA ALA A 404 11.17 25.88 -24.58
C ALA A 404 10.32 25.50 -23.36
#